data_AF-A0A1H5LJ79-F1
#
_entry.id   AF-A0A1H5LJ79-F1
#
_cell.length_a   1.000
_cell.length_b   1.000
_cell.length_c   1.000
_cell.angle_alpha   90.00
_cell.angle_beta   90.00
_cell.angle_gamma   90.00
#
_symmetry.space_group_name_H-M   'P 1'
#
loop_
_entity.id
_entity.type
_entity.pdbx_description
1 polymer ?
#
loop_
_entity_poly.entity_id
_entity_poly.type
_entity_poly.pdbx_seq_one_letter_code
_entity_poly.pdbx_strand_id
1 'polypeptide(L)'
;MASKDERSVDELFAELPEKWQRSLEEVGLGLPELRRIAAGPDGMRRVRTILAEFSEATADPRPTRAGWTGYGGATPVWPWARLLLVAVVSVLVSLLSSLFIGKASAFVGLVLGLLVIWVAFKTRDTRGAPVARYVTAAAYLVLVLVGSYFANAWYLQLRGAEQTVTFATPTHQWTHGTRETYCRVRLRDGSVHEVVENKENCADRVGQTTTAVVDPAGHYQPSLGSKSEIGGVLEGYLCLGAAVVLVLAPMTVVFTGRRKRYDRATGTAI
;
A
#
# COMPACT_ATOMS: atom_id res chain seq x y z
N MET A 1 -4.87 -13.28 -56.94
CA MET A 1 -4.87 -12.81 -55.53
C MET A 1 -5.52 -11.44 -55.51
N ALA A 2 -6.77 -11.33 -55.04
CA ALA A 2 -7.50 -10.07 -54.99
C ALA A 2 -6.95 -9.18 -53.86
N SER A 3 -6.78 -7.90 -54.14
CA SER A 3 -6.21 -6.92 -53.20
C SER A 3 -7.16 -6.71 -52.01
N LYS A 4 -6.60 -6.45 -50.81
CA LYS A 4 -7.37 -6.11 -49.60
C LYS A 4 -8.16 -4.78 -49.72
N ASP A 5 -8.12 -4.12 -50.87
CA ASP A 5 -8.70 -2.79 -51.08
C ASP A 5 -10.11 -2.77 -51.67
N GLU A 6 -10.67 -3.91 -52.09
CA GLU A 6 -11.98 -3.96 -52.77
C GLU A 6 -13.16 -4.39 -51.89
N ARG A 7 -12.99 -4.52 -50.57
CA ARG A 7 -14.14 -4.86 -49.70
C ARG A 7 -15.14 -3.71 -49.64
N SER A 8 -16.37 -4.00 -50.04
CA SER A 8 -17.47 -3.05 -50.04
C SER A 8 -17.97 -2.75 -48.62
N VAL A 9 -18.63 -1.60 -48.43
CA VAL A 9 -19.28 -1.23 -47.16
C VAL A 9 -20.28 -2.30 -46.72
N ASP A 10 -20.95 -2.91 -47.68
CA ASP A 10 -22.00 -3.91 -47.45
C ASP A 10 -21.41 -5.20 -46.86
N GLU A 11 -20.26 -5.64 -47.36
CA GLU A 11 -19.53 -6.80 -46.81
C GLU A 11 -19.06 -6.54 -45.37
N LEU A 12 -18.53 -5.34 -45.11
CA LEU A 12 -18.05 -4.96 -43.77
C LEU A 12 -19.19 -4.81 -42.76
N PHE A 13 -20.35 -4.33 -43.19
CA PHE A 13 -21.54 -4.25 -42.34
C PHE A 13 -22.15 -5.63 -42.08
N ALA A 14 -22.16 -6.51 -43.08
CA ALA A 14 -22.66 -7.88 -42.96
C ALA A 14 -21.80 -8.76 -42.02
N GLU A 15 -20.50 -8.49 -41.91
CA GLU A 15 -19.60 -9.16 -40.96
C GLU A 15 -19.88 -8.80 -39.47
N LEU A 16 -20.63 -7.73 -39.19
CA LEU A 16 -21.00 -7.36 -37.82
C LEU A 16 -22.09 -8.27 -37.23
N PRO A 17 -22.04 -8.59 -35.93
CA PRO A 17 -23.15 -9.25 -35.24
C PRO A 17 -24.46 -8.44 -35.36
N GLU A 18 -25.60 -9.10 -35.58
CA GLU A 18 -26.92 -8.46 -35.78
C GLU A 18 -27.30 -7.42 -34.71
N LYS A 19 -26.87 -7.63 -33.46
CA LYS A 19 -27.11 -6.68 -32.36
C LYS A 19 -26.48 -5.31 -32.62
N TRP A 20 -25.29 -5.30 -33.24
CA TRP A 20 -24.55 -4.08 -33.54
C TRP A 20 -25.02 -3.42 -34.83
N GLN A 21 -25.48 -4.22 -35.80
CA GLN A 21 -26.19 -3.70 -36.97
C GLN A 21 -27.43 -2.92 -36.53
N ARG A 22 -28.24 -3.48 -35.61
CA ARG A 22 -29.39 -2.79 -35.01
C ARG A 22 -29.00 -1.53 -34.22
N SER A 23 -27.96 -1.58 -33.38
CA SER A 23 -27.48 -0.38 -32.68
C SER A 23 -27.00 0.72 -33.64
N LEU A 24 -26.35 0.38 -34.74
CA LEU A 24 -25.91 1.35 -35.75
C LEU A 24 -27.11 1.99 -36.45
N GLU A 25 -28.15 1.22 -36.77
CA GLU A 25 -29.40 1.72 -37.33
C GLU A 25 -30.15 2.64 -36.36
N GLU A 26 -30.21 2.30 -35.07
CA GLU A 26 -30.86 3.10 -34.01
C GLU A 26 -30.18 4.47 -33.81
N VAL A 27 -28.86 4.55 -33.99
CA VAL A 27 -28.08 5.80 -33.88
C VAL A 27 -28.08 6.58 -35.21
N GLY A 28 -28.78 6.09 -36.24
CA GLY A 28 -28.89 6.74 -37.56
C GLY A 28 -27.67 6.53 -38.46
N LEU A 29 -26.76 5.62 -38.09
CA LEU A 29 -25.57 5.21 -38.85
C LEU A 29 -25.80 3.86 -39.56
N GLY A 30 -27.00 3.66 -40.09
CA GLY A 30 -27.35 2.48 -40.88
C GLY A 30 -26.61 2.42 -42.23
N LEU A 31 -26.79 1.31 -42.92
CA LEU A 31 -26.22 1.02 -44.25
C LEU A 31 -26.31 2.19 -45.27
N PRO A 32 -27.45 2.90 -45.40
CA PRO A 32 -27.55 4.04 -46.33
C PRO A 32 -26.62 5.20 -45.97
N GLU A 33 -26.46 5.48 -44.68
CA GLU A 33 -25.61 6.56 -44.19
C GLU A 33 -24.13 6.20 -44.29
N LEU A 34 -23.77 4.94 -44.01
CA LEU A 34 -22.41 4.43 -44.21
C LEU A 34 -21.99 4.46 -45.69
N ARG A 35 -22.91 4.15 -46.62
CA ARG A 35 -22.68 4.29 -48.07
C ARG A 35 -22.50 5.76 -48.47
N ARG A 36 -23.27 6.68 -47.89
CA ARG A 36 -23.12 8.13 -48.11
C ARG A 36 -21.78 8.65 -47.62
N ILE A 37 -21.34 8.21 -46.44
CA ILE A 37 -20.03 8.54 -45.88
C ILE A 37 -18.91 7.96 -46.74
N ALA A 38 -19.06 6.72 -47.23
CA ALA A 38 -18.09 6.06 -48.12
C ALA A 38 -17.89 6.78 -49.47
N ALA A 39 -18.92 7.45 -49.98
CA ALA A 39 -18.86 8.22 -51.22
C ALA A 39 -18.11 9.56 -51.10
N GLY A 40 -17.78 9.99 -49.88
CA GLY A 40 -16.96 11.19 -49.64
C GLY A 40 -15.45 10.96 -49.82
N PRO A 41 -14.65 12.03 -49.94
CA PRO A 41 -13.18 11.92 -49.91
C PRO A 41 -12.74 11.31 -48.58
N ASP A 42 -11.95 10.23 -48.64
CA ASP A 42 -11.56 9.35 -47.51
C ASP A 42 -12.70 8.57 -46.82
N GLY A 43 -13.87 8.49 -47.46
CA GLY A 43 -15.09 7.92 -46.90
C GLY A 43 -14.94 6.47 -46.43
N MET A 44 -14.35 5.61 -47.27
CA MET A 44 -14.12 4.21 -46.93
C MET A 44 -13.20 4.03 -45.72
N ARG A 45 -12.24 4.93 -45.51
CA ARG A 45 -11.35 4.89 -44.34
C ARG A 45 -12.13 5.21 -43.06
N ARG A 46 -13.03 6.19 -43.11
CA ARG A 46 -13.90 6.54 -41.98
C ARG A 46 -14.89 5.44 -41.64
N VAL A 47 -15.52 4.83 -42.65
CA VAL A 47 -16.43 3.69 -42.45
C VAL A 47 -15.70 2.51 -41.81
N ARG A 48 -14.48 2.18 -42.28
CA ARG A 48 -13.66 1.14 -41.65
C ARG A 48 -13.34 1.47 -40.18
N THR A 49 -13.03 2.71 -39.84
CA THR A 49 -12.80 3.12 -38.44
C THR A 49 -14.05 2.98 -37.58
N ILE A 50 -15.21 3.42 -38.08
CA ILE A 50 -16.49 3.30 -37.37
C ILE A 50 -16.81 1.83 -37.12
N LEU A 51 -16.77 0.99 -38.17
CA LEU A 51 -17.10 -0.43 -38.04
C LEU A 51 -16.07 -1.21 -37.19
N ALA A 52 -14.79 -0.82 -37.23
CA ALA A 52 -13.75 -1.40 -36.38
C ALA A 52 -14.05 -1.21 -34.88
N GLU A 53 -14.54 -0.03 -34.49
CA GLU A 53 -14.90 0.31 -33.10
C GLU A 53 -16.01 -0.60 -32.55
N PHE A 54 -16.95 -1.03 -33.40
CA PHE A 54 -18.01 -1.97 -33.03
C PHE A 54 -17.58 -3.45 -33.13
N SER A 55 -16.62 -3.77 -34.00
CA SER A 55 -16.08 -5.13 -34.14
C SER A 55 -15.18 -5.52 -32.95
N GLU A 56 -14.35 -4.60 -32.44
CA GLU A 56 -13.45 -4.83 -31.29
C GLU A 56 -14.22 -4.93 -29.96
N ALA A 57 -15.43 -4.36 -29.89
CA ALA A 57 -16.34 -4.51 -28.75
C ALA A 57 -16.86 -5.95 -28.55
N THR A 58 -16.53 -6.87 -29.46
CA THR A 58 -16.91 -8.29 -29.39
C THR A 58 -15.87 -9.15 -28.65
N ALA A 59 -14.70 -8.60 -28.28
CA ALA A 59 -13.64 -9.39 -27.64
C ALA A 59 -13.62 -9.37 -26.10
N ASP A 60 -14.42 -8.55 -25.41
CA ASP A 60 -14.54 -8.68 -23.94
C ASP A 60 -15.76 -7.93 -23.37
N PRO A 61 -16.66 -8.59 -22.61
CA PRO A 61 -17.76 -7.92 -21.94
C PRO A 61 -17.34 -7.51 -20.51
N ARG A 62 -17.14 -6.18 -20.29
CA ARG A 62 -17.35 -5.39 -19.04
C ARG A 62 -16.22 -4.39 -18.73
N PRO A 63 -16.54 -3.28 -18.03
CA PRO A 63 -17.23 -2.09 -18.51
C PRO A 63 -16.23 -0.94 -18.74
N THR A 64 -16.35 -0.30 -19.89
CA THR A 64 -15.69 0.96 -20.18
C THR A 64 -16.29 2.07 -19.31
N ARG A 65 -15.54 2.49 -18.30
CA ARG A 65 -15.60 3.88 -17.84
C ARG A 65 -14.85 4.71 -18.87
N ALA A 66 -15.50 4.91 -20.02
CA ALA A 66 -15.03 5.81 -21.07
C ALA A 66 -15.17 7.25 -20.57
N GLY A 67 -14.11 8.03 -20.78
CA GLY A 67 -14.04 9.44 -20.45
C GLY A 67 -12.73 9.74 -19.76
N TRP A 68 -11.72 10.10 -20.56
CA TRP A 68 -10.33 10.43 -20.19
C TRP A 68 -9.37 9.25 -20.03
N THR A 69 -8.89 8.73 -21.16
CA THR A 69 -7.50 8.93 -21.64
C THR A 69 -7.32 8.08 -22.89
N GLY A 70 -7.58 8.65 -24.06
CA GLY A 70 -6.95 8.18 -25.28
C GLY A 70 -5.48 8.63 -25.25
N TYR A 71 -4.56 7.68 -25.07
CA TYR A 71 -3.20 7.61 -25.64
C TYR A 71 -2.51 6.39 -25.03
N GLY A 72 -1.90 5.58 -25.89
CA GLY A 72 -1.56 4.17 -25.68
C GLY A 72 -0.83 3.80 -24.39
N GLY A 73 -1.16 2.62 -23.87
CA GLY A 73 -0.23 1.69 -23.19
C GLY A 73 0.73 2.23 -22.13
N ALA A 74 0.41 3.35 -21.48
CA ALA A 74 1.24 3.94 -20.43
C ALA A 74 0.84 3.33 -19.08
N THR A 75 1.81 2.90 -18.28
CA THR A 75 1.58 2.74 -16.83
C THR A 75 1.27 4.12 -16.28
N PRO A 76 0.04 4.39 -15.81
CA PRO A 76 -0.24 5.67 -15.20
C PRO A 76 0.58 5.74 -13.90
N VAL A 77 1.51 6.68 -13.83
CA VAL A 77 2.35 6.93 -12.64
C VAL A 77 1.48 7.34 -11.44
N TRP A 78 0.32 7.93 -11.74
CA TRP A 78 -0.60 8.50 -10.76
C TRP A 78 -1.19 7.48 -9.76
N PRO A 79 -1.76 6.33 -10.17
CA PRO A 79 -2.17 5.28 -9.24
C PRO A 79 -1.07 4.79 -8.30
N TRP A 80 0.17 4.64 -8.78
CA TRP A 80 1.31 4.20 -7.95
C TRP A 80 1.78 5.28 -6.98
N ALA A 81 1.83 6.53 -7.44
CA ALA A 81 2.11 7.68 -6.57
C ALA A 81 1.04 7.83 -5.48
N ARG A 82 -0.24 7.62 -5.82
CA ARG A 82 -1.35 7.61 -4.86
C ARG A 82 -1.20 6.49 -3.84
N LEU A 83 -0.86 5.27 -4.26
CA LEU A 83 -0.64 4.15 -3.34
C LEU A 83 0.49 4.45 -2.36
N LEU A 84 1.63 4.96 -2.86
CA LEU A 84 2.76 5.35 -2.03
C LEU A 84 2.37 6.45 -1.03
N LEU A 85 1.74 7.53 -1.51
CA LEU A 85 1.30 8.64 -0.66
C LEU A 85 0.39 8.15 0.46
N VAL A 86 -0.63 7.35 0.11
CA VAL A 86 -1.58 6.80 1.07
C VAL A 86 -0.85 5.91 2.09
N ALA A 87 0.04 5.02 1.65
CA ALA A 87 0.79 4.15 2.55
C ALA A 87 1.68 4.95 3.51
N VAL A 88 2.40 5.96 3.02
CA VAL A 88 3.27 6.82 3.84
C VAL A 88 2.45 7.62 4.86
N VAL A 89 1.36 8.27 4.42
CA VAL A 89 0.48 9.03 5.31
C VAL A 89 -0.13 8.11 6.37
N SER A 90 -0.56 6.91 5.98
CA SER A 90 -1.11 5.93 6.93
C SER A 90 -0.09 5.49 7.98
N VAL A 91 1.16 5.23 7.59
CA VAL A 91 2.24 4.90 8.53
C VAL A 91 2.51 6.07 9.47
N LEU A 92 2.59 7.30 8.95
CA LEU A 92 2.81 8.50 9.77
C LEU A 92 1.67 8.72 10.77
N VAL A 93 0.41 8.60 10.34
CA VAL A 93 -0.74 8.71 11.23
C VAL A 93 -0.72 7.60 12.29
N SER A 94 -0.39 6.37 11.90
CA SER A 94 -0.25 5.24 12.84
C SER A 94 0.83 5.52 13.89
N LEU A 95 2.00 6.02 13.48
CA LEU A 95 3.09 6.37 14.39
C LEU A 95 2.75 7.56 15.30
N LEU A 96 2.11 8.60 14.76
CA LEU A 96 1.70 9.75 15.56
C LEU A 96 0.61 9.37 16.57
N SER A 97 -0.32 8.49 16.18
CA SER A 97 -1.36 8.01 17.08
C SER A 97 -0.81 7.14 18.21
N SER A 98 0.35 6.49 18.07
CA SER A 98 0.98 5.77 19.18
C SER A 98 1.37 6.71 20.34
N LEU A 99 1.68 7.98 20.05
CA LEU A 99 1.97 8.98 21.07
C LEU A 99 0.78 9.29 21.99
N PHE A 100 -0.45 9.02 21.55
CA PHE A 100 -1.67 9.37 22.30
C PHE A 100 -2.42 8.14 22.82
N ILE A 101 -2.44 7.06 22.05
CA ILE A 101 -3.29 5.89 22.29
C ILE A 101 -2.45 4.63 22.62
N GLY A 102 -1.14 4.78 22.77
CA GLY A 102 -0.23 3.70 23.16
C GLY A 102 -0.28 2.53 22.17
N LYS A 103 -0.34 1.31 22.71
CA LYS A 103 -0.42 0.06 21.91
C LYS A 103 -1.68 -0.03 21.03
N ALA A 104 -2.74 0.74 21.32
CA ALA A 104 -3.95 0.74 20.49
C ALA A 104 -3.74 1.39 19.11
N SER A 105 -2.63 2.10 18.89
CA SER A 105 -2.27 2.62 17.55
C SER A 105 -2.15 1.53 16.49
N ALA A 106 -1.87 0.28 16.88
CA ALA A 106 -1.87 -0.86 15.98
C ALA A 106 -3.24 -1.01 15.27
N PHE A 107 -4.35 -0.79 15.99
CA PHE A 107 -5.68 -0.83 15.40
C PHE A 107 -5.89 0.28 14.37
N VAL A 108 -5.39 1.49 14.66
CA VAL A 108 -5.43 2.61 13.71
C VAL A 108 -4.65 2.25 12.44
N GLY A 109 -3.44 1.71 12.59
CA GLY A 109 -2.63 1.24 11.47
C GLY A 109 -3.28 0.11 10.65
N LEU A 110 -3.99 -0.82 11.30
CA LEU A 110 -4.73 -1.89 10.61
C LEU A 110 -5.94 -1.35 9.84
N VAL A 111 -6.72 -0.44 10.44
CA VAL A 111 -7.86 0.21 9.78
C VAL A 111 -7.40 1.00 8.56
N LEU A 112 -6.32 1.78 8.71
CA LEU A 112 -5.69 2.49 7.60
C LEU A 112 -5.08 1.53 6.56
N GLY A 113 -4.67 0.33 6.99
CA GLY A 113 -4.19 -0.74 6.14
C GLY A 113 -5.25 -1.27 5.19
N LEU A 114 -6.52 -1.33 5.62
CA LEU A 114 -7.63 -1.67 4.72
C LEU A 114 -7.74 -0.68 3.56
N LEU A 115 -7.52 0.61 3.84
CA LEU A 115 -7.53 1.66 2.83
C LEU A 115 -6.32 1.53 1.88
N VAL A 116 -5.13 1.19 2.40
CA VAL A 116 -3.93 0.90 1.57
C VAL A 116 -4.18 -0.31 0.66
N ILE A 117 -4.71 -1.41 1.19
CA ILE A 117 -5.04 -2.62 0.45
C ILE A 117 -6.10 -2.33 -0.62
N TRP A 118 -7.15 -1.57 -0.27
CA TRP A 118 -8.17 -1.13 -1.22
C TRP A 118 -7.58 -0.30 -2.37
N VAL A 119 -6.71 0.66 -2.07
CA VAL A 119 -6.01 1.45 -3.09
C VAL A 119 -5.10 0.56 -3.92
N ALA A 120 -4.42 -0.42 -3.31
CA ALA A 120 -3.58 -1.39 -4.01
C ALA A 120 -4.39 -2.20 -5.03
N PHE A 121 -5.57 -2.70 -4.66
CA PHE A 121 -6.46 -3.39 -5.61
C PHE A 121 -7.00 -2.50 -6.72
N LYS A 122 -7.18 -1.19 -6.49
CA LYS A 122 -7.56 -0.23 -7.53
C LYS A 122 -6.41 0.19 -8.46
N THR A 123 -5.16 -0.11 -8.11
CA THR A 123 -4.03 0.10 -9.01
C THR A 123 -4.17 -0.83 -10.22
N ARG A 124 -4.00 -0.32 -11.45
CA ARG A 124 -4.28 -1.08 -12.68
C ARG A 124 -3.26 -2.20 -12.93
N ASP A 125 -3.68 -3.33 -13.52
CA ASP A 125 -2.81 -4.46 -13.84
C ASP A 125 -1.92 -4.20 -15.05
N THR A 126 -0.62 -4.25 -14.82
CA THR A 126 0.43 -4.34 -15.84
C THR A 126 1.36 -5.49 -15.49
N ARG A 127 2.15 -6.02 -16.43
CA ARG A 127 3.12 -7.10 -16.14
C ARG A 127 4.03 -6.68 -14.97
N GLY A 128 4.02 -7.46 -13.88
CA GLY A 128 4.78 -7.18 -12.64
C GLY A 128 4.06 -6.36 -11.56
N ALA A 129 2.92 -5.74 -11.89
CA ALA A 129 2.09 -5.01 -10.93
C ALA A 129 1.56 -5.85 -9.75
N PRO A 130 1.13 -7.12 -9.92
CA PRO A 130 0.59 -7.88 -8.79
C PRO A 130 1.67 -8.13 -7.71
N VAL A 131 2.88 -8.53 -8.12
CA VAL A 131 3.99 -8.74 -7.18
C VAL A 131 4.32 -7.47 -6.42
N ALA A 132 4.45 -6.33 -7.11
CA ALA A 132 4.74 -5.06 -6.46
C ALA A 132 3.62 -4.61 -5.49
N ARG A 133 2.34 -4.90 -5.77
CA ARG A 133 1.24 -4.64 -4.83
C ARG A 133 1.36 -5.46 -3.57
N TYR A 134 1.58 -6.78 -3.70
CA TYR A 134 1.72 -7.66 -2.54
C TYR A 134 2.94 -7.30 -1.70
N VAL A 135 4.07 -6.97 -2.35
CA VAL A 135 5.27 -6.50 -1.66
C VAL A 135 5.02 -5.18 -0.93
N THR A 136 4.31 -4.24 -1.54
CA THR A 136 3.97 -2.95 -0.90
C THR A 136 3.03 -3.16 0.30
N ALA A 137 2.00 -4.00 0.15
CA ALA A 137 1.06 -4.31 1.23
C ALA A 137 1.75 -5.07 2.38
N ALA A 138 2.63 -6.02 2.07
CA ALA A 138 3.41 -6.75 3.06
C ALA A 138 4.37 -5.81 3.79
N ALA A 139 5.11 -4.95 3.08
CA ALA A 139 6.00 -3.97 3.68
C ALA A 139 5.24 -2.99 4.60
N TYR A 140 4.05 -2.54 4.19
CA TYR A 140 3.18 -1.73 5.03
C TYR A 140 2.76 -2.47 6.31
N LEU A 141 2.32 -3.73 6.20
CA LEU A 141 1.92 -4.52 7.36
C LEU A 141 3.08 -4.75 8.32
N VAL A 142 4.28 -5.05 7.80
CA VAL A 142 5.49 -5.18 8.61
C VAL A 142 5.78 -3.87 9.35
N LEU A 143 5.72 -2.72 8.70
CA LEU A 143 5.93 -1.42 9.33
C LEU A 143 4.91 -1.14 10.44
N VAL A 144 3.62 -1.43 10.20
CA VAL A 144 2.58 -1.20 11.21
C VAL A 144 2.76 -2.15 12.39
N LEU A 145 3.00 -3.44 12.16
CA LEU A 145 3.10 -4.44 13.22
C LEU A 145 4.38 -4.27 14.04
N VAL A 146 5.55 -4.23 13.38
CA VAL A 146 6.84 -4.06 14.04
C VAL A 146 6.95 -2.66 14.65
N GLY A 147 6.50 -1.63 13.93
CA GLY A 147 6.49 -0.26 14.43
C GLY A 147 5.57 -0.06 15.64
N SER A 148 4.40 -0.71 15.68
CA SER A 148 3.50 -0.64 16.84
C SER A 148 4.04 -1.45 18.02
N TYR A 149 4.67 -2.60 17.77
CA TYR A 149 5.34 -3.37 18.82
C TYR A 149 6.47 -2.56 19.45
N PHE A 150 7.25 -1.85 18.63
CA PHE A 150 8.37 -1.02 19.07
C PHE A 150 7.97 0.39 19.51
N ALA A 151 6.69 0.76 19.42
CA ALA A 151 6.22 2.11 19.73
C ALA A 151 6.59 2.54 21.15
N ASN A 152 6.60 1.59 22.09
CA ASN A 152 7.00 1.84 23.47
C ASN A 152 8.47 2.25 23.59
N ALA A 153 9.38 1.47 23.00
CA ALA A 153 10.81 1.77 23.01
C ALA A 153 11.11 3.12 22.33
N TRP A 154 10.53 3.35 21.14
CA TRP A 154 10.65 4.62 20.43
C TRP A 154 10.13 5.80 21.25
N TYR A 155 8.95 5.66 21.87
CA TYR A 155 8.36 6.70 22.71
C TYR A 155 9.25 7.02 23.92
N LEU A 156 9.71 6.00 24.65
CA LEU A 156 10.54 6.17 25.84
C LEU A 156 11.92 6.76 25.49
N GLN A 157 12.50 6.43 24.33
CA GLN A 157 13.71 7.09 23.85
C GLN A 157 13.50 8.60 23.65
N LEU A 158 12.42 8.98 22.94
CA LEU A 158 12.15 10.38 22.62
C LEU A 158 11.67 11.21 23.81
N ARG A 159 10.74 10.67 24.60
CA ARG A 159 10.00 11.41 25.64
C ARG A 159 10.13 10.86 27.05
N GLY A 160 10.73 9.69 27.23
CA GLY A 160 10.96 9.15 28.55
C GLY A 160 11.85 10.06 29.39
N ALA A 161 11.72 9.99 30.70
CA ALA A 161 12.61 10.63 31.66
C ALA A 161 13.40 9.55 32.40
N GLU A 162 14.72 9.72 32.46
CA GLU A 162 15.56 8.84 33.27
C GLU A 162 15.40 9.20 34.74
N GLN A 163 15.06 8.22 35.56
CA GLN A 163 14.94 8.41 36.99
C GLN A 163 15.43 7.20 37.77
N THR A 164 15.92 7.47 38.98
CA THR A 164 16.26 6.43 39.95
C THR A 164 14.97 5.84 40.52
N VAL A 165 14.78 4.54 40.33
CA VAL A 165 13.65 3.76 40.84
C VAL A 165 14.14 2.69 41.80
N THR A 166 13.24 2.18 42.64
CA THR A 166 13.55 1.08 43.58
C THR A 166 12.83 -0.19 43.18
N PHE A 167 13.49 -1.34 43.21
CA PHE A 167 12.81 -2.60 42.94
C PHE A 167 11.75 -2.88 44.02
N ALA A 168 10.52 -3.11 43.59
CA ALA A 168 9.42 -3.54 44.44
C ALA A 168 9.28 -5.07 44.40
N THR A 169 8.49 -5.63 45.30
CA THR A 169 8.18 -7.07 45.28
C THR A 169 7.62 -7.45 43.90
N PRO A 170 8.13 -8.49 43.22
CA PRO A 170 7.64 -8.84 41.89
C PRO A 170 6.20 -9.37 41.95
N THR A 171 5.51 -9.32 40.83
CA THR A 171 4.23 -10.01 40.61
C THR A 171 4.48 -11.38 40.00
N HIS A 172 3.60 -12.33 40.27
CA HIS A 172 3.63 -13.62 39.59
C HIS A 172 2.32 -13.80 38.84
N GLN A 173 2.41 -14.07 37.55
CA GLN A 173 1.25 -14.37 36.73
C GLN A 173 1.47 -15.73 36.05
N TRP A 174 0.37 -16.45 35.84
CA TRP A 174 0.39 -17.71 35.11
C TRP A 174 0.08 -17.43 33.65
N THR A 175 1.07 -17.62 32.79
CA THR A 175 0.95 -17.46 31.33
C THR A 175 1.36 -18.78 30.68
N HIS A 176 0.53 -19.28 29.77
CA HIS A 176 0.79 -20.51 29.00
C HIS A 176 1.16 -21.76 29.84
N GLY A 177 0.61 -21.88 31.05
CA GLY A 177 0.88 -23.02 31.94
C GLY A 177 2.18 -22.93 32.75
N THR A 178 2.93 -21.84 32.62
CA THR A 178 4.12 -21.55 33.42
C THR A 178 3.93 -20.32 34.30
N ARG A 179 4.54 -20.34 35.50
CA ARG A 179 4.53 -19.17 36.40
C ARG A 179 5.64 -18.21 35.95
N GLU A 180 5.25 -17.08 35.41
CA GLU A 180 6.16 -15.99 35.08
C GLU A 180 6.21 -14.96 36.22
N THR A 181 7.41 -14.45 36.47
CA THR A 181 7.68 -13.44 37.50
C THR A 181 7.85 -12.10 36.80
N TYR A 182 6.99 -11.13 37.05
CA TYR A 182 7.04 -9.80 36.45
C TYR A 182 7.67 -8.81 37.42
N CYS A 183 8.72 -8.13 36.97
CA CYS A 183 9.39 -7.13 37.78
C CYS A 183 8.55 -5.88 37.96
N ARG A 184 8.61 -5.32 39.17
CA ARG A 184 7.94 -4.06 39.52
C ARG A 184 8.95 -3.09 40.09
N VAL A 185 8.77 -1.82 39.79
CA VAL A 185 9.59 -0.73 40.30
C VAL A 185 8.72 0.31 40.96
N ARG A 186 9.19 0.86 42.08
CA ARG A 186 8.60 1.99 42.75
C ARG A 186 9.31 3.27 42.29
N LEU A 187 8.52 4.20 41.76
CA LEU A 187 8.97 5.51 41.31
C LEU A 187 9.13 6.48 42.50
N ARG A 188 9.67 7.67 42.24
CA ARG A 188 9.88 8.71 43.26
C ARG A 188 8.59 9.23 43.89
N ASP A 189 7.49 9.18 43.17
CA ASP A 189 6.14 9.55 43.65
C ASP A 189 5.52 8.44 44.54
N GLY A 190 6.21 7.32 44.72
CA GLY A 190 5.75 6.17 45.51
C GLY A 190 4.85 5.19 44.75
N SER A 191 4.47 5.51 43.51
CA SER A 191 3.70 4.63 42.64
C SER A 191 4.51 3.38 42.26
N VAL A 192 3.83 2.25 42.06
CA VAL A 192 4.47 0.97 41.71
C VAL A 192 3.99 0.53 40.34
N HIS A 193 4.93 0.35 39.42
CA HIS A 193 4.65 0.00 38.04
C HIS A 193 5.41 -1.26 37.63
N GLU A 194 4.76 -2.08 36.81
CA GLU A 194 5.39 -3.23 36.15
C GLU A 194 6.30 -2.75 35.02
N VAL A 195 7.47 -3.37 34.85
CA VAL A 195 8.42 -3.03 33.78
C VAL A 195 8.13 -3.81 32.49
N VAL A 196 8.41 -3.19 31.35
CA VAL A 196 8.08 -3.72 30.00
C VAL A 196 8.86 -4.99 29.67
N GLU A 197 10.14 -5.02 30.00
CA GLU A 197 11.04 -6.12 29.66
C GLU A 197 11.58 -6.72 30.94
N ASN A 198 11.23 -7.97 31.18
CA ASN A 198 11.65 -8.75 32.33
C ASN A 198 13.06 -9.32 32.12
N LYS A 199 14.02 -8.45 31.78
CA LYS A 199 15.40 -8.81 31.44
C LYS A 199 16.24 -9.19 32.66
N GLU A 200 15.83 -8.80 33.88
CA GLU A 200 16.58 -9.02 35.10
C GLU A 200 15.82 -9.85 36.14
N ASN A 201 16.53 -10.65 36.91
CA ASN A 201 15.96 -11.33 38.08
C ASN A 201 15.82 -10.33 39.24
N CYS A 202 14.70 -9.62 39.31
CA CYS A 202 14.45 -8.60 40.33
C CYS A 202 14.05 -9.16 41.70
N ALA A 203 13.74 -10.45 41.80
CA ALA A 203 13.32 -11.08 43.05
C ALA A 203 14.37 -10.94 44.16
N ASP A 204 15.65 -11.05 43.79
CA ASP A 204 16.77 -10.97 44.73
C ASP A 204 17.23 -9.52 45.00
N ARG A 205 16.68 -8.55 44.26
CA ARG A 205 17.10 -7.13 44.28
C ARG A 205 16.06 -6.20 44.88
N VAL A 206 14.99 -6.72 45.47
CA VAL A 206 13.93 -5.91 46.09
C VAL A 206 14.53 -4.93 47.11
N GLY A 207 14.15 -3.66 47.00
CA GLY A 207 14.68 -2.57 47.82
C GLY A 207 15.96 -1.90 47.28
N GLN A 208 16.64 -2.49 46.30
CA GLN A 208 17.77 -1.85 45.63
C GLN A 208 17.30 -0.79 44.63
N THR A 209 18.11 0.24 44.45
CA THR A 209 17.88 1.30 43.48
C THR A 209 18.52 0.97 42.15
N THR A 210 17.85 1.32 41.05
CA THR A 210 18.39 1.24 39.69
C THR A 210 17.91 2.43 38.86
N THR A 211 18.45 2.59 37.66
CA THR A 211 17.97 3.58 36.69
C THR A 211 16.89 2.95 35.82
N ALA A 212 15.80 3.68 35.62
CA ALA A 212 14.76 3.32 34.67
C ALA A 212 14.30 4.55 33.91
N VAL A 213 13.87 4.33 32.67
CA VAL A 213 13.25 5.34 31.83
C VAL A 213 11.75 5.20 31.96
N VAL A 214 11.10 6.29 32.34
CA VAL A 214 9.67 6.33 32.64
C VAL A 214 8.98 7.35 31.77
N ASP A 215 7.77 7.02 31.32
CA ASP A 215 6.89 7.95 30.65
C ASP A 215 6.25 8.93 31.65
N PRO A 216 6.53 10.24 31.56
CA PRO A 216 5.92 11.24 32.44
C PRO A 216 4.39 11.32 32.29
N ALA A 217 3.85 10.93 31.14
CA ALA A 217 2.42 10.95 30.85
C ALA A 217 1.69 9.66 31.26
N GLY A 218 2.43 8.61 31.64
CA GLY A 218 1.86 7.35 32.12
C GLY A 218 1.16 6.48 31.06
N HIS A 219 1.38 6.73 29.76
CA HIS A 219 0.88 5.90 28.66
C HIS A 219 1.63 4.58 28.53
N TYR A 220 2.91 4.57 28.90
CA TYR A 220 3.79 3.43 28.77
C TYR A 220 4.42 2.98 30.10
N GLN A 221 4.59 1.67 30.24
CA GLN A 221 5.28 1.07 31.38
C GLN A 221 6.78 1.43 31.38
N PRO A 222 7.42 1.53 32.56
CA PRO A 222 8.85 1.79 32.68
C PRO A 222 9.74 0.75 31.98
N SER A 223 10.86 1.21 31.44
CA SER A 223 11.96 0.35 30.97
C SER A 223 13.16 0.48 31.91
N LEU A 224 13.73 -0.65 32.34
CA LEU A 224 14.98 -0.63 33.11
C LEU A 224 16.15 -0.22 32.20
N GLY A 225 17.15 0.44 32.78
CA GLY A 225 18.35 0.90 32.07
C GLY A 225 18.31 2.38 31.67
N SER A 226 19.29 2.77 30.86
CA SER A 226 19.42 4.11 30.28
C SER A 226 18.66 4.23 28.95
N LYS A 227 18.37 5.45 28.48
CA LYS A 227 17.73 5.67 27.17
C LYS A 227 18.49 5.05 26.01
N SER A 228 19.82 5.03 26.07
CA SER A 228 20.67 4.42 25.04
C SER A 228 20.56 2.90 24.95
N GLU A 229 20.12 2.25 26.04
CA GLU A 229 19.94 0.80 26.10
C GLU A 229 18.53 0.37 25.67
N ILE A 230 17.59 1.32 25.53
CA ILE A 230 16.24 1.04 25.06
C ILE A 230 16.31 0.71 23.58
N GLY A 231 15.84 -0.48 23.21
CA GLY A 231 15.62 -0.85 21.82
C GLY A 231 16.45 -2.02 21.33
N GLY A 232 15.92 -2.69 20.30
CA GLY A 232 16.57 -3.80 19.63
C GLY A 232 17.09 -3.36 18.26
N VAL A 233 18.36 -3.67 18.01
CA VAL A 233 19.06 -3.34 16.75
C VAL A 233 18.38 -4.02 15.56
N LEU A 234 17.86 -5.24 15.76
CA LEU A 234 17.23 -6.05 14.73
C LEU A 234 15.90 -5.44 14.23
N GLU A 235 15.05 -5.00 15.15
CA GLU A 235 13.74 -4.41 14.87
C GLU A 235 13.90 -3.08 14.13
N GLY A 236 14.90 -2.28 14.51
CA GLY A 236 15.28 -1.06 13.79
C GLY A 236 15.63 -1.35 12.32
N TYR A 237 16.42 -2.40 12.06
CA TYR A 237 16.77 -2.81 10.70
C TYR A 237 15.56 -3.36 9.93
N LEU A 238 14.66 -4.11 10.57
CA LEU A 238 13.43 -4.60 9.96
C LEU A 238 12.52 -3.46 9.52
N CYS A 239 12.30 -2.47 10.39
CA CYS A 239 11.53 -1.27 10.06
C CYS A 239 12.18 -0.48 8.92
N LEU A 240 13.51 -0.29 8.95
CA LEU A 240 14.23 0.44 7.92
C LEU A 240 14.18 -0.29 6.57
N GLY A 241 14.38 -1.61 6.56
CA GLY A 241 14.24 -2.45 5.38
C GLY A 241 12.83 -2.40 4.79
N ALA A 242 11.80 -2.49 5.63
CA ALA A 242 10.41 -2.39 5.20
C ALA A 242 10.08 -1.00 4.63
N ALA A 243 10.60 0.07 5.22
CA ALA A 243 10.45 1.44 4.69
C ALA A 243 11.10 1.59 3.31
N VAL A 244 12.31 1.05 3.14
CA VAL A 244 13.01 1.04 1.84
C VAL A 244 12.19 0.27 0.81
N VAL A 245 11.69 -0.91 1.14
CA VAL A 245 10.85 -1.72 0.23
C VAL A 245 9.55 -0.99 -0.13
N LEU A 246 8.89 -0.37 0.85
CA LEU A 246 7.64 0.38 0.64
C LEU A 246 7.82 1.52 -0.39
N VAL A 247 9.00 2.16 -0.39
CA VAL A 247 9.34 3.26 -1.30
C VAL A 247 9.82 2.74 -2.65
N LEU A 248 10.70 1.73 -2.68
CA LEU A 248 11.29 1.21 -3.91
C LEU A 248 10.30 0.40 -4.77
N ALA A 249 9.41 -0.39 -4.17
CA ALA A 249 8.46 -1.20 -4.91
C ALA A 249 7.59 -0.37 -5.90
N PRO A 250 6.90 0.71 -5.49
CA PRO A 250 6.16 1.56 -6.42
C PRO A 250 7.08 2.32 -7.39
N MET A 251 8.27 2.76 -6.96
CA MET A 251 9.20 3.47 -7.84
C MET A 251 9.72 2.60 -8.97
N THR A 252 10.08 1.34 -8.72
CA THR A 252 10.57 0.42 -9.76
C THR A 252 9.53 0.20 -10.85
N VAL A 253 8.23 0.12 -10.52
CA VAL A 253 7.15 0.01 -11.50
C VAL A 253 7.02 1.29 -12.34
N VAL A 254 7.16 2.46 -11.71
CA VAL A 254 7.14 3.75 -12.40
C VAL A 254 8.33 3.90 -13.37
N PHE A 255 9.54 3.56 -12.92
CA PHE A 255 10.77 3.67 -13.73
C PHE A 255 10.79 2.68 -14.89
N THR A 256 10.46 1.40 -14.65
CA THR A 256 10.39 0.39 -15.71
C THR A 256 9.31 0.73 -16.75
N GLY A 257 8.19 1.30 -16.29
CA GLY A 257 7.15 1.86 -17.14
C GLY A 257 7.62 3.02 -18.04
N ARG A 258 8.40 3.96 -17.47
CA ARG A 258 8.98 5.08 -18.23
C ARG A 258 10.05 4.63 -19.22
N ARG A 259 10.91 3.66 -18.86
CA ARG A 259 11.97 3.16 -19.74
C ARG A 259 11.42 2.49 -21.00
N LYS A 260 10.42 1.62 -20.86
CA LYS A 260 9.72 1.00 -21.99
C LYS A 260 9.05 2.02 -22.92
N ARG A 261 8.64 3.17 -22.38
CA ARG A 261 8.11 4.30 -23.17
C ARG A 261 9.20 4.97 -23.98
N TYR A 262 10.37 5.19 -23.38
CA TYR A 262 11.52 5.76 -24.07
C TYR A 262 11.96 4.84 -25.22
N ASP A 263 12.16 3.55 -24.96
CA ASP A 263 12.62 2.58 -25.96
C ASP A 263 11.64 2.42 -27.15
N ARG A 264 10.32 2.50 -26.89
CA ARG A 264 9.29 2.52 -27.95
C ARG A 264 9.27 3.84 -28.72
N ALA A 265 9.52 4.96 -28.06
CA ALA A 265 9.55 6.28 -28.71
C ALA A 265 10.81 6.49 -29.56
N THR A 266 11.94 5.87 -29.17
CA THR A 266 13.21 5.92 -29.91
C THR A 266 13.37 4.82 -30.95
N GLY A 267 12.40 3.89 -31.07
CA GLY A 267 12.44 2.81 -32.06
C GLY A 267 13.57 1.78 -31.83
N THR A 268 14.13 1.73 -30.63
CA THR A 268 15.27 0.86 -30.28
C THR A 268 14.85 -0.49 -29.71
N ALA A 269 13.57 -0.86 -29.84
CA ALA A 269 13.09 -2.19 -29.48
C ALA A 269 13.50 -3.21 -30.56
N ILE A 270 14.65 -3.87 -30.34
CA ILE A 270 15.05 -5.09 -31.05
C ILE A 270 14.21 -6.26 -30.54
#